data_AF-A0A1I3GT34-F1
#
_entry.id   AF-A0A1I3GT34-F1
#
_cell.length_a   1.000
_cell.length_b   1.000
_cell.length_c   1.000
_cell.angle_alpha   90.00
_cell.angle_beta   90.00
_cell.angle_gamma   90.00
#
_symmetry.space_group_name_H-M   'P 1'
#
loop_
_entity.id
_entity.type
_entity.pdbx_description
1 polymer ?
#
loop_
_entity_poly.entity_id
_entity_poly.type
_entity_poly.pdbx_seq_one_letter_code
_entity_poly.pdbx_strand_id
1 'polypeptide(L)' 'MNRRKKIKQLLEAHAKKANAKLAPKSNKPKYISKADRAKLEADAAESPTSVAE' A
#
# COMPACT_ATOMS: atom_id res chain seq x y z
N MET A 1 7.30 29.17 20.49
CA MET A 1 6.70 28.51 19.31
C MET A 1 6.63 29.52 18.17
N ASN A 2 7.70 29.59 17.36
CA ASN A 2 7.80 30.58 16.27
C ASN A 2 6.98 30.12 15.06
N ARG A 3 6.29 31.05 14.39
CA ARG A 3 5.47 30.78 13.19
C ARG A 3 6.23 29.95 12.14
N ARG A 4 7.51 30.27 11.93
CA ARG A 4 8.42 29.51 11.03
C ARG A 4 8.55 28.03 11.41
N LYS A 5 8.72 27.72 12.71
CA LYS A 5 8.82 26.34 13.20
C LYS A 5 7.50 25.59 13.03
N LYS A 6 6.37 26.25 13.30
CA LYS A 6 5.02 25.66 13.14
C LYS A 6 4.73 25.31 11.67
N ILE A 7 5.05 26.22 10.75
CA ILE A 7 4.87 25.99 9.31
C ILE A 7 5.72 24.80 8.86
N LYS A 8 7.00 24.75 9.26
CA LYS A 8 7.89 23.63 8.91
C LYS A 8 7.34 22.28 9.41
N GLN A 9 6.89 22.22 10.65
CA GLN A 9 6.27 21.02 11.23
C GLN A 9 5.03 20.56 10.46
N LEU A 10 4.15 21.50 10.08
CA LEU A 10 2.94 21.19 9.31
C LEU A 10 3.29 20.65 7.91
N LEU A 11 4.22 21.29 7.20
CA LEU A 11 4.64 20.86 5.86
C LEU A 11 5.27 19.46 5.90
N GLU A 12 6.14 19.19 6.86
CA GLU A 12 6.76 17.86 7.05
C GLU A 12 5.71 16.79 7.36
N ALA A 13 4.72 17.10 8.20
CA ALA A 13 3.64 16.16 8.52
C ALA A 13 2.77 15.84 7.29
N HIS A 14 2.48 16.84 6.45
CA HIS A 14 1.72 16.65 5.22
C HIS A 14 2.51 15.84 4.19
N ALA A 15 3.80 16.13 4.00
CA ALA A 15 4.67 15.37 3.11
C ALA A 15 4.78 13.90 3.54
N LYS A 16 4.95 13.62 4.84
CA LYS A 16 4.96 12.25 5.37
C LYS A 16 3.66 11.50 5.11
N LYS A 17 2.50 12.17 5.28
CA LYS A 17 1.18 11.58 4.98
C LYS A 17 0.99 11.30 3.48
N ALA A 18 1.46 12.18 2.61
CA ALA A 18 1.38 11.97 1.16
C ALA A 18 2.27 10.79 0.72
N ASN A 19 3.52 10.75 1.20
CA ASN A 19 4.46 9.67 0.88
C ASN A 19 3.98 8.30 1.39
N ALA A 20 3.37 8.24 2.57
CA ALA A 20 2.80 7.00 3.10
C ALA A 20 1.59 6.48 2.29
N LYS A 21 0.87 7.37 1.60
CA LYS A 21 -0.25 7.00 0.71
C LYS A 21 0.22 6.56 -0.67
N LEU A 22 1.27 7.21 -1.19
CA LEU A 22 1.83 6.92 -2.51
C LEU A 22 2.73 5.68 -2.50
N ALA A 23 3.40 5.40 -1.39
CA ALA A 23 4.26 4.23 -1.29
C ALA A 23 3.40 2.94 -1.30
N PRO A 24 3.71 1.96 -2.17
CA PRO A 24 3.12 0.63 -2.07
C PRO A 24 3.42 0.07 -0.67
N LYS A 25 2.39 -0.39 0.05
CA LYS A 25 2.44 -0.84 1.46
C LYS A 25 3.50 -1.92 1.73
N SER A 26 4.04 -2.55 0.69
CA SER A 26 5.21 -3.41 0.77
C SER A 26 5.71 -3.67 -0.65
N ASN A 27 7.00 -3.42 -0.92
CA ASN A 27 7.67 -3.96 -2.11
C ASN A 27 7.94 -5.47 -1.99
N LYS A 28 7.76 -6.03 -0.79
CA LYS A 28 7.87 -7.48 -0.55
C LYS A 28 6.50 -8.12 -0.80
N PRO A 29 6.45 -9.30 -1.45
CA PRO A 29 5.22 -10.07 -1.51
C PRO A 29 4.73 -10.29 -0.09
N LYS A 30 3.44 -10.01 0.14
CA LYS A 30 2.82 -10.26 1.44
C LYS A 30 3.01 -11.75 1.75
N TYR A 31 3.53 -12.06 2.94
CA TYR A 31 3.62 -13.45 3.36
C TYR A 31 2.21 -13.96 3.61
N ILE A 32 1.81 -14.98 2.84
CA ILE A 32 0.48 -15.59 2.88
C ILE A 32 0.68 -17.02 3.36
N SER A 33 -0.14 -17.48 4.30
CA SER A 33 -0.06 -18.85 4.82
C SER A 33 -0.40 -19.87 3.73
N LYS A 34 -0.01 -21.15 3.89
CA LYS A 34 -0.33 -22.21 2.92
C LYS A 34 -1.85 -22.34 2.68
N ALA A 35 -2.65 -22.15 3.73
CA ALA A 35 -4.11 -22.22 3.64
C ALA A 35 -4.69 -21.05 2.85
N ASP A 36 -4.18 -19.84 3.04
CA ASP A 36 -4.65 -18.64 2.35
C ASP A 36 -4.20 -18.63 0.88
N ARG A 37 -3.04 -19.24 0.57
CA ARG A 37 -2.60 -19.43 -0.81
C ARG A 37 -3.51 -20.38 -1.59
N ALA A 38 -3.93 -21.48 -0.96
CA ALA A 38 -4.87 -22.42 -1.58
C ALA A 38 -6.25 -21.79 -1.84
N LYS A 39 -6.72 -20.92 -0.93
CA LYS A 39 -7.96 -20.16 -1.12
C LYS A 39 -7.85 -19.16 -2.27
N LEU A 40 -6.74 -18.43 -2.35
CA LEU A 40 -6.49 -17.50 -3.45
C LEU A 40 -6.31 -18.20 -4.81
N GLU A 41 -5.73 -19.39 -4.83
CA GLU A 41 -5.63 -20.21 -6.06
C GLU A 41 -7.00 -20.75 -6.49
N ALA A 42 -7.87 -21.12 -5.55
CA ALA A 42 -9.26 -21.49 -5.83
C ALA A 42 -10.11 -20.30 -6.31
N ASP A 43 -10.00 -19.14 -5.65
CA ASP A 43 -10.70 -17.91 -6.05
C ASP A 43 -10.20 -17.40 -7.41
N ALA A 44 -8.89 -17.51 -7.70
CA ALA A 44 -8.32 -17.15 -9.00
C ALA A 44 -8.72 -18.11 -10.12
N ALA A 45 -9.00 -19.38 -9.80
CA ALA A 45 -9.51 -20.36 -10.75
C ALA A 45 -11.00 -20.14 -11.07
N GLU A 46 -11.77 -19.52 -10.17
CA GLU A 46 -13.19 -19.21 -10.38
C GLU A 46 -13.45 -17.87 -11.10
N SER A 47 -12.46 -16.99 -11.24
CA SER A 47 -12.59 -15.75 -12.01
C SER A 47 -11.79 -15.78 -13.32
N PRO A 48 -12.35 -16.30 -14.43
CA PRO A 48 -11.74 -16.15 -15.74
C PRO A 48 -11.98 -14.72 -16.28
N THR A 49 -10.94 -14.15 -16.91
CA THR A 49 -10.90 -12.88 -17.70
C THR A 49 -10.73 -11.59 -16.85
N SER A 50 -9.88 -10.61 -17.17
CA SER A 50 -9.19 -10.18 -18.41
C SER A 50 -8.09 -9.15 -18.04
N VAL A 51 -6.87 -9.24 -18.58
CA VAL A 51 -6.14 -8.16 -19.29
C VAL A 51 -4.96 -8.82 -20.01
N ALA A 52 -5.16 -9.14 -21.29
CA ALA A 52 -4.10 -9.19 -22.27
C ALA A 52 -4.01 -7.79 -22.91
N GLU A 53 -2.78 -7.41 -23.26
CA GLU A 53 -2.33 -6.24 -24.03
C GLU A 53 -2.08 -4.92 -23.27
#